data_AF-K9PX45-F1
#
_entry.id   AF-K9PX45-F1
#
_cell.length_a   1.000
_cell.length_b   1.000
_cell.length_c   1.000
_cell.angle_alpha   90.00
_cell.angle_beta   90.00
_cell.angle_gamma   90.00
#
_symmetry.space_group_name_H-M   'P 1'
#
loop_
_entity.id
_entity.type
_entity.pdbx_description
1 polymer ?
#
loop_
_entity_poly.entity_id
_entity_poly.type
_entity_poly.pdbx_seq_one_letter_code
_entity_poly.pdbx_strand_id
1 'polypeptide(L)' 'MSFQTLLETALRQNFITPETQAIIAQCLWTDEVTQQQLNLLQVVVEKLESGKMQVVAS' A
#
# COMPACT_ATOMS: atom_id res chain seq x y z
N MET A 1 8.69 -4.66 10.56
CA MET A 1 8.19 -5.05 9.23
C MET A 1 8.61 -3.97 8.24
N SER A 2 9.12 -4.34 7.07
CA SER A 2 9.50 -3.36 6.05
C SER A 2 8.27 -2.86 5.29
N PHE A 3 8.30 -1.62 4.80
CA PHE A 3 7.21 -1.02 4.00
C PHE A 3 6.79 -1.89 2.80
N GLN A 4 7.78 -2.49 2.13
CA GLN A 4 7.55 -3.43 1.05
C GLN A 4 6.72 -4.64 1.50
N THR A 5 7.04 -5.23 2.65
CA THR A 5 6.30 -6.38 3.20
C THR A 5 4.85 -6.02 3.53
N LEU A 6 4.60 -4.80 3.99
CA LEU A 6 3.24 -4.30 4.21
C LEU A 6 2.45 -4.23 2.90
N LEU A 7 3.04 -3.65 1.84
CA LEU A 7 2.43 -3.55 0.51
C LEU A 7 2.18 -4.93 -0.11
N GLU A 8 3.16 -5.84 -0.03
CA GLU A 8 3.01 -7.21 -0.53
C GLU A 8 1.90 -7.98 0.22
N THR A 9 1.82 -7.78 1.54
CA THR A 9 0.76 -8.40 2.36
C THR A 9 -0.61 -7.84 1.99
N ALA A 10 -0.71 -6.52 1.83
CA ALA A 10 -1.91 -5.85 1.35
C ALA A 10 -2.37 -6.44 0.00
N LEU A 11 -1.46 -6.49 -0.99
CA LEU A 11 -1.72 -7.04 -2.31
C LEU A 11 -2.17 -8.49 -2.28
N ARG A 12 -1.56 -9.30 -1.40
CA ARG A 12 -1.89 -10.71 -1.23
C ARG A 12 -3.26 -10.90 -0.57
N GLN A 13 -3.59 -10.08 0.42
CA GLN A 13 -4.86 -10.17 1.15
C GLN A 13 -6.00 -9.42 0.45
N ASN A 14 -5.70 -8.60 -0.57
CA ASN A 14 -6.65 -7.75 -1.28
C ASN A 14 -7.44 -6.81 -0.35
N PHE A 15 -6.84 -6.42 0.77
CA PHE A 15 -7.35 -5.34 1.61
C PHE A 15 -6.19 -4.56 2.22
N ILE A 16 -6.45 -3.31 2.57
CA ILE A 16 -5.53 -2.48 3.36
C ILE A 16 -6.22 -1.97 4.62
N THR A 17 -5.45 -1.83 5.68
CA THR A 17 -5.92 -1.11 6.87
C THR A 17 -5.67 0.39 6.72
N PRO A 18 -6.44 1.26 7.41
CA PRO A 18 -6.16 2.69 7.45
C PRO A 18 -4.74 2.99 7.95
N GLU A 19 -4.19 2.13 8.82
CA GLU A 19 -2.80 2.20 9.27
C GLU A 19 -1.81 2.02 8.11
N THR A 20 -2.06 1.04 7.23
CA THR A 20 -1.25 0.82 6.01
C THR A 20 -1.35 2.01 5.06
N GLN A 21 -2.54 2.60 4.93
CA GLN A 21 -2.76 3.80 4.12
C GLN A 21 -1.98 5.00 4.65
N ALA A 22 -1.94 5.18 5.97
CA ALA A 22 -1.17 6.26 6.60
C ALA A 22 0.35 6.08 6.43
N ILE A 23 0.84 4.83 6.46
CA ILE A 23 2.25 4.54 6.20
C ILE A 23 2.59 4.82 4.73
N ILE A 24 1.72 4.44 3.79
CA ILE A 24 1.85 4.78 2.36
C ILE A 24 1.93 6.30 2.17
N ALA A 25 1.01 7.04 2.80
CA ALA A 25 0.99 8.50 2.73
C ALA A 25 2.28 9.11 3.32
N GLN A 26 2.78 8.60 4.43
CA GLN A 26 4.05 9.06 5.00
C GLN A 26 5.25 8.74 4.12
N CYS A 27 5.30 7.55 3.51
CA CYS A 27 6.39 7.16 2.62
C CYS A 27 6.44 8.05 1.38
N LEU A 28 5.31 8.46 0.80
CA LEU A 28 5.29 9.40 -0.33
C LEU A 28 5.91 10.77 0.01
N TRP A 29 6.00 11.12 1.29
CA TRP A 29 6.59 12.38 1.75
C TRP A 29 8.06 12.25 2.11
N THR A 30 8.56 11.05 2.40
CA THR A 30 9.98 10.78 2.56
C THR A 30 10.59 10.47 1.20
N ASP A 31 11.61 11.22 0.78
CA ASP A 31 12.33 11.06 -0.50
C ASP A 31 13.06 9.69 -0.66
N GLU A 32 12.85 8.76 0.28
CA GLU A 32 13.50 7.45 0.39
C GLU A 32 12.64 6.29 -0.15
N VAL A 33 11.65 6.56 -1.01
CA VAL A 33 10.86 5.49 -1.64
C VAL A 33 11.63 4.88 -2.82
N THR A 34 11.91 3.59 -2.73
CA THR A 34 12.56 2.86 -3.84
C THR A 34 11.58 2.61 -4.99
N GLN A 35 12.10 2.46 -6.22
CA GLN A 35 11.30 2.13 -7.41
C GLN A 35 10.41 0.89 -7.21
N GLN A 36 10.89 -0.11 -6.47
CA GLN A 36 10.12 -1.31 -6.17
C GLN A 36 8.91 -1.04 -5.28
N GLN A 37 9.06 -0.14 -4.29
CA GLN A 37 7.96 0.29 -3.43
C GLN A 37 6.95 1.13 -4.20
N LEU A 38 7.39 2.04 -5.07
CA LEU A 38 6.51 2.81 -5.96
C LEU A 38 5.66 1.89 -6.84
N ASN A 39 6.28 0.86 -7.43
CA ASN A 39 5.56 -0.08 -8.29
C ASN A 39 4.48 -0.84 -7.51
N LEU A 40 4.81 -1.35 -6.31
CA LEU A 40 3.83 -2.00 -5.44
C LEU A 40 2.70 -1.04 -5.03
N LEU A 41 3.03 0.24 -4.77
CA LEU A 41 2.06 1.27 -4.41
C LEU A 41 1.09 1.55 -5.56
N GLN A 42 1.58 1.65 -6.79
CA GLN A 42 0.75 1.81 -7.97
C GLN A 42 -0.23 0.65 -8.13
N VAL A 43 0.22 -0.59 -7.91
CA VAL A 43 -0.67 -1.76 -7.98
C VAL A 43 -1.71 -1.74 -6.85
N VAL A 44 -1.34 -1.33 -5.64
CA VAL A 44 -2.28 -1.17 -4.52
C VAL A 44 -3.35 -0.13 -4.85
N VAL A 45 -2.94 1.05 -5.35
CA VAL A 45 -3.85 2.13 -5.75
C VAL A 45 -4.76 1.68 -6.90
N GLU A 46 -4.21 1.05 -7.94
CA GLU A 46 -5.00 0.54 -9.07
C GLU A 46 -6.04 -0.48 -8.60
N LYS A 47 -5.68 -1.38 -7.67
CA LYS A 47 -6.63 -2.34 -7.10
C LYS A 47 -7.71 -1.68 -6.26
N LEU A 48 -7.39 -0.63 -5.51
CA LEU A 48 -8.36 0.17 -4.75
C LEU A 48 -9.34 0.89 -5.69
N GLU A 49 -8.82 1.57 -6.71
CA GLU A 49 -9.63 2.26 -7.72
C GLU A 49 -10.50 1.31 -8.53
N SER A 50 -9.97 0.11 -8.84
CA SER A 50 -10.72 -0.95 -9.51
C SER A 50 -11.74 -1.64 -8.60
N GLY A 51 -11.79 -1.34 -7.29
CA GLY A 51 -12.64 -2.03 -6.31
C GLY A 51 -12.26 -3.50 -6.05
N LYS A 52 -11.09 -3.94 -6.53
CA LYS A 52 -10.52 -5.27 -6.29
C LYS A 52 -9.85 -5.38 -4.91
N MET A 53 -9.66 -4.24 -4.25
CA MET A 53 -9.10 -4.13 -2.91
C MET A 53 -9.98 -3.21 -2.08
N GLN A 54 -10.18 -3.57 -0.81
CA GLN A 54 -11.03 -2.81 0.11
C GLN A 54 -10.21 -2.25 1.28
N VAL A 55 -10.58 -1.07 1.77
CA VAL A 55 -10.04 -0.53 3.00
C VAL A 55 -10.87 -1.07 4.15
N VAL A 56 -10.28 -1.94 4.97
CA VAL A 56 -10.95 -2.47 6.17
C VAL A 56 -10.59 -1.57 7.35
N ALA A 57 -11.59 -0.91 7.93
CA ALA A 57 -11.43 -0.26 9.21
C ALA A 57 -11.41 -1.36 10.29
N SER A 58 -10.25 -1.53 10.93
CA SER A 58 -10.12 -2.37 12.13
C SER A 58 -10.88 -1.77 13.32
#